data_AF-A0A920S3U6-F1
#
_entry.id   AF-A0A920S3U6-F1
#
_cell.length_a   1.000
_cell.length_b   1.000
_cell.length_c   1.000
_cell.angle_alpha   90.00
_cell.angle_beta   90.00
_cell.angle_gamma   90.00
#
_symmetry.space_group_name_H-M   'P 1'
#
loop_
_entity.id
_entity.type
_entity.pdbx_description
1 polymer ?
#
loop_
_entity_poly.entity_id
_entity_poly.type
_entity_poly.pdbx_seq_one_letter_code
_entity_poly.pdbx_strand_id
1 'polypeptide(L)'
;MVKRYRGHQNAIRASTKSPFRLDYFHQVDDPHSYLVALALRQIETAYPVDIRNHLVSPPDRMNAPEPDLLREYALRDAGQIAPHYGLIMDTREASATDIERCEVELSSIPHDQFLDKAASFGR
;
A
#
# COMPACT_ATOMS: atom_id res chain seq x y z
N MET A 1 9.36 -31.43 -5.13
CA MET A 1 10.76 -31.46 -4.63
C MET A 1 11.32 -30.03 -4.54
N VAL A 2 10.80 -29.16 -3.65
CA VAL A 2 11.25 -27.74 -3.50
C VAL A 2 11.26 -27.27 -2.02
N LYS A 3 10.75 -28.08 -1.08
CA LYS A 3 10.59 -27.68 0.35
C LYS A 3 11.91 -27.55 1.12
N ARG A 4 12.95 -28.34 0.77
CA ARG A 4 14.20 -28.45 1.55
C ARG A 4 15.20 -27.31 1.33
N TYR A 5 15.18 -26.65 0.17
CA TYR A 5 16.09 -25.53 -0.14
C TYR A 5 15.68 -24.21 0.55
N ARG A 6 14.37 -23.98 0.77
CA ARG A 6 13.81 -22.75 1.40
C ARG A 6 14.08 -22.64 2.90
N GLY A 7 13.97 -23.75 3.64
CA GLY A 7 14.16 -23.74 5.10
C GLY A 7 15.58 -23.38 5.52
N HIS A 8 16.57 -23.93 4.80
CA HIS A 8 17.98 -23.66 5.08
C HIS A 8 18.38 -22.23 4.68
N GLN A 9 17.87 -21.70 3.56
CA GLN A 9 18.09 -20.30 3.17
C GLN A 9 17.43 -19.29 4.12
N ASN A 10 16.25 -19.60 4.67
CA ASN A 10 15.58 -18.75 5.66
C ASN A 10 16.33 -18.76 7.00
N ALA A 11 16.83 -19.91 7.46
CA ALA A 11 17.64 -20.01 8.68
C ALA A 11 19.00 -19.30 8.54
N ILE A 12 19.66 -19.43 7.37
CA ILE A 12 20.92 -18.72 7.06
C ILE A 12 20.69 -17.20 6.96
N ARG A 13 19.55 -16.74 6.43
CA ARG A 13 19.19 -15.31 6.40
C ARG A 13 18.85 -14.76 7.78
N ALA A 14 18.10 -15.51 8.58
CA ALA A 14 17.74 -15.15 9.95
C ALA A 14 18.96 -14.99 10.88
N SER A 15 20.08 -15.64 10.55
CA SER A 15 21.30 -15.60 11.34
C SER A 15 22.32 -14.54 10.88
N THR A 16 22.17 -13.90 9.70
CA THR A 16 23.27 -13.08 9.14
C THR A 16 22.90 -11.99 8.11
N LYS A 17 21.64 -11.77 7.72
CA LYS A 17 21.29 -10.69 6.78
C LYS A 17 20.13 -9.84 7.27
N SER A 18 20.30 -8.52 7.23
CA SER A 18 19.22 -7.56 7.44
C SER A 18 18.01 -7.91 6.57
N PRO A 19 16.78 -7.68 7.06
CA PRO A 19 15.57 -7.84 6.26
C PRO A 19 15.68 -7.05 4.94
N PHE A 20 15.04 -7.55 3.90
CA PHE A 20 15.03 -6.84 2.61
C PHE A 20 14.25 -5.54 2.78
N ARG A 21 14.89 -4.41 2.47
CA ARG A 21 14.22 -3.11 2.50
C ARG A 21 13.23 -3.03 1.33
N LEU A 22 11.99 -2.65 1.64
CA LEU A 22 10.93 -2.37 0.69
C LEU A 22 10.49 -0.93 0.86
N ASP A 23 10.84 -0.05 -0.07
CA ASP A 23 10.35 1.33 -0.07
C ASP A 23 8.97 1.38 -0.74
N TYR A 24 7.98 1.82 0.03
CA TYR A 24 6.59 1.95 -0.40
C TYR A 24 6.22 3.43 -0.44
N PHE A 25 5.73 3.89 -1.59
CA PHE A 25 5.25 5.26 -1.79
C PHE A 25 3.73 5.22 -1.81
N HIS A 26 3.11 5.98 -0.92
CA HIS A 26 1.67 6.02 -0.74
C HIS A 26 1.13 7.39 -1.12
N GLN A 27 0.21 7.41 -2.08
CA GLN A 27 -0.56 8.58 -2.44
C GLN A 27 -1.99 8.42 -1.90
N VAL A 28 -2.50 9.42 -1.16
CA VAL A 28 -3.76 9.29 -0.42
C VAL A 28 -4.98 9.26 -1.33
N ASP A 29 -4.95 10.00 -2.44
CA ASP A 29 -6.03 10.08 -3.42
C ASP A 29 -5.93 9.01 -4.53
N ASP A 30 -5.05 8.02 -4.37
CA ASP A 30 -4.86 6.91 -5.33
C ASP A 30 -5.44 5.57 -4.80
N PRO A 31 -6.49 5.02 -5.45
CA PRO A 31 -7.06 3.73 -5.10
C PRO A 31 -6.08 2.55 -5.18
N HIS A 32 -5.09 2.60 -6.08
CA HIS A 32 -4.08 1.55 -6.17
C HIS A 32 -3.13 1.59 -4.97
N SER A 33 -2.73 2.77 -4.52
CA SER A 33 -1.99 2.96 -3.27
C SER A 33 -2.77 2.36 -2.10
N TYR A 34 -4.07 2.60 -1.98
CA TYR A 34 -4.91 1.98 -0.95
C TYR A 34 -4.90 0.45 -1.02
N LEU A 35 -5.09 -0.12 -2.22
CA LEU A 35 -5.03 -1.56 -2.44
C LEU A 35 -3.67 -2.17 -2.02
N VAL A 36 -2.57 -1.50 -2.34
CA VAL A 36 -1.23 -1.95 -1.95
C VAL A 36 -1.04 -1.89 -0.44
N ALA A 37 -1.56 -0.86 0.25
CA ALA A 37 -1.50 -0.79 1.72
C ALA A 37 -2.16 -2.01 2.37
N LEU A 38 -3.31 -2.45 1.84
CA LEU A 38 -3.98 -3.69 2.28
C LEU A 38 -3.11 -4.94 2.01
N ALA A 39 -2.49 -5.02 0.84
CA ALA A 39 -1.64 -6.15 0.45
C ALA A 39 -0.33 -6.24 1.24
N LEU A 40 0.26 -5.09 1.63
CA LEU A 40 1.55 -5.04 2.33
C LEU A 40 1.53 -5.76 3.67
N ARG A 41 0.39 -5.82 4.36
CA ARG A 41 0.21 -6.61 5.59
C ARG A 41 0.43 -8.12 5.33
N GLN A 42 -0.05 -8.63 4.20
CA GLN A 42 0.20 -10.01 3.80
C GLN A 42 1.67 -10.24 3.43
N ILE A 43 2.32 -9.27 2.79
CA ILE A 43 3.74 -9.33 2.41
C ILE A 43 4.63 -9.34 3.64
N GLU A 44 4.40 -8.45 4.60
CA GLU A 44 5.14 -8.38 5.87
C GLU A 44 5.04 -9.68 6.67
N THR A 45 3.87 -10.33 6.62
CA THR A 45 3.67 -11.63 7.28
C THR A 45 4.35 -12.78 6.53
N ALA A 46 4.40 -12.72 5.20
CA ALA A 46 4.94 -13.79 4.36
C ALA A 46 6.46 -13.74 4.18
N TYR A 47 7.08 -12.56 4.33
CA TYR A 47 8.48 -12.32 4.01
C TYR A 47 9.19 -11.48 5.08
N PRO A 48 10.48 -11.75 5.37
CA PRO A 48 11.28 -10.92 6.27
C PRO A 48 11.73 -9.63 5.57
N VAL A 49 10.82 -8.67 5.44
CA VAL A 49 11.02 -7.36 4.81
C VAL A 49 10.96 -6.23 5.85
N ASP A 50 11.74 -5.16 5.63
CA ASP A 50 11.65 -3.89 6.36
C ASP A 50 10.96 -2.87 5.46
N ILE A 51 9.69 -2.58 5.73
CA ILE A 51 8.87 -1.72 4.88
C ILE A 51 9.06 -0.26 5.32
N ARG A 52 9.53 0.57 4.39
CA ARG A 52 9.73 2.01 4.58
C ARG A 52 8.69 2.77 3.78
N ASN A 53 7.73 3.34 4.50
CA ASN A 53 6.60 4.06 3.90
C ASN A 53 6.97 5.53 3.69
N HIS A 54 6.60 6.06 2.52
CA HIS A 54 6.82 7.43 2.09
C HIS A 54 5.49 8.00 1.60
N LEU A 55 5.01 9.07 2.24
CA LEU A 55 3.85 9.80 1.75
C LEU A 55 4.27 10.65 0.55
N VAL A 56 3.51 10.59 -0.55
CA VAL A 56 3.78 11.38 -1.77
C VAL A 56 2.57 12.18 -2.18
N SER A 57 2.83 13.34 -2.80
CA SER A 57 1.79 14.21 -3.37
C SER A 57 1.34 13.70 -4.74
N PRO A 58 0.10 14.01 -5.17
CA PRO A 58 -0.39 13.67 -6.49
C PRO A 58 0.47 14.29 -7.61
N PRO A 59 0.53 13.64 -8.79
CA PRO A 59 1.26 14.15 -9.94
C PRO A 59 0.65 15.46 -10.46
N ASP A 60 1.47 16.26 -11.14
CA ASP A 60 1.03 17.52 -11.76
C ASP A 60 -0.11 17.27 -12.77
N ARG A 61 -1.18 18.07 -12.66
CA ARG A 61 -2.39 18.00 -13.48
C ARG A 61 -2.11 18.14 -14.98
N MET A 62 -0.99 18.78 -15.34
CA MET A 62 -0.54 18.90 -16.73
C MET A 62 -0.28 17.55 -17.41
N ASN A 63 -0.02 16.49 -16.63
CA ASN A 63 0.32 15.15 -17.14
C ASN A 63 -0.83 14.15 -17.06
N ALA A 64 -2.00 14.54 -16.55
CA ALA A 64 -3.18 13.68 -16.41
C ALA A 64 -4.41 14.38 -17.01
N PRO A 65 -4.68 14.20 -18.32
CA PRO A 65 -5.92 14.67 -18.90
C PRO A 65 -7.10 13.98 -18.20
N GLU A 66 -8.15 14.74 -17.87
CA GLU A 66 -9.41 14.25 -17.28
C GLU A 66 -9.23 13.51 -15.93
N PRO A 67 -8.78 14.21 -14.86
CA PRO A 67 -8.46 13.60 -13.57
C PRO A 67 -9.64 12.87 -12.92
N ASP A 68 -10.87 13.35 -13.11
CA ASP A 68 -12.06 12.70 -12.56
C ASP A 68 -12.32 11.33 -13.21
N LEU A 69 -12.20 11.24 -14.54
CA LEU A 69 -12.37 9.97 -15.26
C LEU A 69 -11.25 8.99 -14.92
N LEU A 70 -10.01 9.47 -14.77
CA LEU A 70 -8.89 8.64 -14.33
C LEU A 70 -9.14 8.06 -12.94
N ARG A 71 -9.66 8.87 -12.01
CA ARG A 71 -9.96 8.47 -10.64
C ARG A 71 -11.09 7.45 -10.57
N GLU A 72 -12.19 7.68 -11.30
CA GLU A 72 -13.29 6.71 -11.43
C GLU A 72 -12.81 5.36 -12.00
N TYR A 73 -11.96 5.42 -13.02
CA TYR A 73 -11.34 4.24 -13.61
C TYR A 73 -10.46 3.51 -12.59
N ALA A 74 -9.57 4.22 -11.90
CA ALA A 74 -8.65 3.65 -10.92
C ALA A 74 -9.39 2.95 -9.78
N LEU A 75 -10.47 3.57 -9.28
CA LEU A 75 -11.29 3.01 -8.21
C LEU A 75 -11.98 1.71 -8.64
N ARG A 76 -12.54 1.70 -9.86
CA ARG A 76 -13.14 0.51 -10.45
C ARG A 76 -12.11 -0.61 -10.66
N ASP A 77 -10.96 -0.28 -11.21
CA ASP A 77 -9.88 -1.23 -11.50
C ASP A 77 -9.34 -1.87 -10.21
N ALA A 78 -8.96 -1.06 -9.23
CA ALA A 78 -8.48 -1.55 -7.94
C ALA A 78 -9.53 -2.42 -7.22
N GLY A 79 -10.82 -2.05 -7.32
CA GLY A 79 -11.94 -2.85 -6.81
C GLY A 79 -12.10 -4.21 -7.49
N GLN A 80 -11.80 -4.29 -8.79
CA GLN A 80 -11.80 -5.57 -9.52
C GLN A 80 -10.59 -6.44 -9.18
N ILE A 81 -9.44 -5.83 -8.88
CA ILE A 81 -8.20 -6.54 -8.53
C ILE A 81 -8.29 -7.14 -7.12
N ALA A 82 -8.85 -6.42 -6.14
CA ALA A 82 -8.80 -6.80 -4.73
C ALA A 82 -9.24 -8.26 -4.43
N PRO A 83 -10.37 -8.77 -4.97
CA PRO A 83 -10.83 -10.14 -4.70
C PRO A 83 -9.85 -11.22 -5.17
N HIS A 84 -9.06 -10.96 -6.22
CA HIS A 84 -8.07 -11.91 -6.74
C HIS A 84 -6.88 -12.12 -5.79
N TYR A 85 -6.67 -11.19 -4.85
CA TYR A 85 -5.67 -11.27 -3.79
C TYR A 85 -6.28 -11.59 -2.42
N GLY A 86 -7.57 -11.94 -2.37
CA GLY A 86 -8.29 -12.19 -1.11
C GLY A 86 -8.43 -10.93 -0.25
N LEU A 87 -8.40 -9.75 -0.87
CA LEU A 87 -8.57 -8.45 -0.22
C LEU A 87 -10.00 -7.96 -0.41
N ILE A 88 -10.49 -7.22 0.57
CA ILE A 88 -11.75 -6.48 0.49
C ILE A 88 -11.38 -5.01 0.48
N MET A 89 -11.77 -4.32 -0.58
CA MET A 89 -11.51 -2.89 -0.75
C MET A 89 -12.85 -2.16 -0.80
N ASP A 90 -12.96 -1.07 -0.05
CA ASP A 90 -14.06 -0.14 -0.22
C ASP A 90 -13.87 0.64 -1.52
N THR A 91 -14.86 0.60 -2.40
CA THR A 91 -14.84 1.32 -3.69
C THR A 91 -15.68 2.59 -3.64
N ARG A 92 -15.92 3.13 -2.44
CA ARG A 92 -16.45 4.48 -2.29
C ARG A 92 -15.36 5.49 -2.65
N GLU A 93 -15.81 6.70 -2.97
CA GLU A 93 -14.93 7.79 -3.33
C GLU A 93 -14.71 8.70 -2.12
N ALA A 94 -13.44 8.97 -1.80
CA ALA A 94 -13.08 9.85 -0.70
C ALA A 94 -13.52 11.27 -1.02
N SER A 95 -14.14 11.94 -0.05
CA SER A 95 -14.30 13.38 -0.16
C SER A 95 -12.95 14.08 -0.07
N ALA A 96 -12.81 15.27 -0.68
CA ALA A 96 -11.58 16.05 -0.57
C ALA A 96 -11.17 16.33 0.89
N THR A 97 -12.14 16.51 1.78
CA THR A 97 -11.91 16.68 3.23
C THR A 97 -11.39 15.40 3.90
N ASP A 98 -11.80 14.22 3.42
CA ASP A 98 -11.28 12.95 3.91
C ASP A 98 -9.83 12.74 3.47
N ILE A 99 -9.50 13.10 2.22
CA ILE A 99 -8.15 13.05 1.67
C ILE A 99 -7.22 13.97 2.48
N GLU A 100 -7.58 15.25 2.62
CA GLU A 100 -6.77 16.24 3.36
C GLU A 100 -6.53 15.80 4.81
N ARG A 101 -7.57 15.31 5.49
CA ARG A 101 -7.45 14.79 6.85
C ARG A 101 -6.52 13.59 6.92
N CYS A 102 -6.61 12.69 5.95
CA CYS A 102 -5.77 11.50 5.87
C CYS A 102 -4.31 11.87 5.61
N GLU A 103 -4.02 12.82 4.71
CA GLU A 103 -2.66 13.32 4.47
C GLU A 103 -2.02 13.93 5.74
N VAL A 104 -2.78 14.77 6.45
CA VAL A 104 -2.32 15.38 7.71
C VAL A 104 -2.02 14.32 8.76
N GLU A 105 -2.88 13.30 8.86
CA GLU A 105 -2.69 12.23 9.83
C GLU A 105 -1.49 11.34 9.46
N LEU A 106 -1.42 10.88 8.21
CA LEU A 106 -0.35 10.01 7.72
C LEU A 106 1.04 10.68 7.76
N SER A 107 1.10 12.01 7.58
CA SER A 107 2.36 12.77 7.70
C SER A 107 2.84 12.95 9.14
N SER A 108 1.95 12.80 10.12
CA SER A 108 2.23 13.05 11.54
C SER A 108 2.46 11.78 12.36
N ILE A 109 2.14 10.61 11.82
CA ILE A 109 2.27 9.33 12.53
C ILE A 109 3.65 8.69 12.35
N PRO A 110 4.10 7.89 13.32
CA PRO A 110 5.31 7.09 13.18
C PRO A 110 5.16 5.99 12.10
N HIS A 111 6.29 5.59 11.49
CA HIS A 111 6.31 4.65 10.36
C HIS A 111 5.68 3.27 10.66
N ASP A 112 5.75 2.81 11.92
CA ASP A 112 5.22 1.51 12.34
C ASP A 112 3.68 1.47 12.35
N GLN A 113 3.04 2.63 12.53
CA GLN A 113 1.58 2.80 12.51
C GLN A 113 1.04 3.19 11.12
N PHE A 114 1.93 3.55 10.20
CA PHE A 114 1.56 4.08 8.89
C PHE A 114 0.63 3.14 8.12
N LEU A 115 1.00 1.87 7.99
CA LEU A 115 0.28 0.92 7.14
C LEU A 115 -1.10 0.58 7.69
N ASP A 116 -1.24 0.44 9.02
CA ASP A 116 -2.53 0.19 9.64
C ASP A 116 -3.46 1.39 9.46
N LYS A 117 -2.91 2.61 9.55
CA LYS A 117 -3.69 3.82 9.32
C LYS A 117 -4.07 3.98 7.85
N ALA A 118 -3.13 3.80 6.92
CA ALA A 118 -3.39 3.86 5.48
C ALA A 118 -4.44 2.84 5.04
N ALA A 119 -4.40 1.62 5.59
CA ALA A 119 -5.40 0.57 5.34
C ALA A 119 -6.78 0.88 5.96
N SER A 120 -6.83 1.68 7.04
CA SER A 120 -8.08 2.09 7.69
C SER A 120 -8.82 3.20 6.93
N PHE A 121 -8.11 3.97 6.12
CA PHE A 121 -8.67 4.98 5.24
C PHE A 121 -9.10 4.35 3.91
N GLY A 122 -10.02 3.39 3.99
CA GLY A 122 -10.77 2.92 2.82
C GLY A 122 -11.99 3.77 2.61
N ARG A 123 -11.81 4.95 2.03
CA ARG A 123 -12.92 5.80 1.61
C ARG A 123 -12.67 6.36 0.25
#